data_AF-A0A8J8EUZ1-F1
#
_entry.id   AF-A0A8J8EUZ1-F1
#
_cell.length_a   1.000
_cell.length_b   1.000
_cell.length_c   1.000
_cell.angle_alpha   90.00
_cell.angle_beta   90.00
_cell.angle_gamma   90.00
#
_symmetry.space_group_name_H-M   'P 1'
#
loop_
_entity.id
_entity.type
_entity.pdbx_description
1 polymer ?
#
loop_
_entity_poly.entity_id
_entity_poly.type
_entity_poly.pdbx_seq_one_letter_code
_entity_poly.pdbx_strand_id
1 'polypeptide(L)'
;MNRLQIVLPREKFKSLKDKDLEALIKEYLPKVEKTLKAEREEILGEKAKALEEKLREMESELEELREFYKKALKDRELMMAERNRLRKENEELRRKLEEKKRELENLHES
;
A
#
# COMPACT_ATOMS: atom_id res chain seq x y z
N MET A 1 -25.52 -31.04 16.51
CA MET A 1 -24.85 -31.95 15.57
C MET A 1 -25.59 -31.91 14.24
N ASN A 2 -25.04 -31.25 13.22
CA ASN A 2 -25.65 -31.24 11.89
C ASN A 2 -25.54 -32.64 11.28
N ARG A 3 -26.67 -33.31 11.05
CA ARG A 3 -26.69 -34.60 10.34
C ARG A 3 -26.50 -34.33 8.85
N LEU A 4 -25.37 -34.77 8.29
CA LEU A 4 -25.14 -34.73 6.86
C LEU A 4 -26.06 -35.77 6.19
N GLN A 5 -27.09 -35.32 5.47
CA GLN A 5 -27.98 -36.18 4.69
C GLN A 5 -27.51 -36.20 3.23
N ILE A 6 -27.04 -37.36 2.77
CA ILE A 6 -26.69 -37.59 1.37
C ILE A 6 -27.90 -38.21 0.68
N VAL A 7 -28.57 -37.45 -0.19
CA VAL A 7 -29.72 -37.93 -0.96
C VAL A 7 -29.22 -38.47 -2.30
N LEU A 8 -29.46 -39.76 -2.55
CA LEU A 8 -29.07 -40.43 -3.78
C LEU A 8 -30.28 -40.74 -4.67
N PRO A 9 -30.14 -40.62 -6.00
CA PRO A 9 -31.16 -41.10 -6.93
C PRO A 9 -31.42 -42.61 -6.74
N ARG A 10 -32.69 -43.01 -6.93
CA ARG A 10 -33.18 -44.37 -6.67
C ARG A 10 -32.40 -45.45 -7.44
N GLU A 11 -31.92 -45.14 -8.64
CA GLU A 11 -31.11 -46.03 -9.49
C GLU A 11 -29.70 -46.25 -8.92
N LYS A 12 -29.03 -45.16 -8.49
CA LYS A 12 -27.71 -45.25 -7.83
C LYS A 12 -27.81 -45.99 -6.50
N PHE A 13 -28.89 -45.77 -5.74
CA PHE A 13 -29.12 -46.49 -4.50
C PHE A 13 -29.32 -47.99 -4.72
N LYS A 14 -30.08 -48.38 -5.77
CA LYS A 14 -30.21 -49.80 -6.16
C LYS A 14 -28.87 -50.42 -6.55
N SER A 15 -28.00 -49.70 -7.26
CA SER A 15 -26.67 -50.19 -7.66
C SER A 15 -25.67 -50.38 -6.50
N LEU A 16 -26.00 -49.81 -5.33
CA LEU A 16 -25.18 -49.86 -4.12
C LEU A 16 -25.67 -50.88 -3.09
N LYS A 17 -26.87 -51.44 -3.28
CA LYS A 17 -27.51 -52.35 -2.31
C LYS A 17 -26.73 -53.65 -2.09
N ASP A 18 -26.01 -54.12 -3.12
CA ASP A 18 -25.30 -55.41 -3.11
C ASP A 18 -23.78 -55.22 -2.97
N LYS A 19 -23.32 -54.00 -2.68
CA LYS A 19 -21.89 -53.68 -2.52
C LYS A 19 -21.58 -53.31 -1.09
N ASP A 20 -20.37 -53.64 -0.64
CA ASP A 20 -19.84 -53.17 0.63
C ASP A 20 -19.56 -51.66 0.55
N LEU A 21 -20.49 -50.88 1.08
CA LEU A 21 -20.42 -49.42 1.14
C LEU A 21 -19.22 -48.94 1.96
N GLU A 22 -18.84 -49.67 3.01
CA GLU A 22 -17.75 -49.26 3.89
C GLU A 22 -16.39 -49.43 3.19
N ALA A 23 -16.22 -50.54 2.46
CA ALA A 23 -15.07 -50.75 1.60
C ALA A 23 -14.99 -49.71 0.48
N LEU A 24 -16.13 -49.39 -0.15
CA LEU A 24 -16.19 -48.37 -1.21
C LEU A 24 -15.78 -46.99 -0.67
N ILE A 25 -16.33 -46.58 0.48
CA ILE A 25 -15.98 -45.29 1.10
C ILE A 25 -14.50 -45.26 1.46
N LYS A 26 -13.94 -46.32 2.06
CA LYS A 26 -12.50 -46.41 2.37
C LYS A 26 -11.62 -46.34 1.14
N GLU A 27 -12.06 -46.86 -0.01
CA GLU A 27 -11.33 -46.78 -1.27
C GLU A 27 -11.34 -45.35 -1.86
N TYR A 28 -12.47 -44.65 -1.78
CA TYR A 28 -12.62 -43.31 -2.35
C TYR A 28 -12.16 -42.17 -1.42
N LEU A 29 -12.11 -42.39 -0.10
CA LEU A 29 -11.69 -41.39 0.89
C LEU A 29 -10.34 -40.74 0.54
N PRO A 30 -9.28 -41.52 0.23
CA PRO A 30 -7.97 -40.95 -0.07
C PRO A 30 -7.96 -40.12 -1.37
N LYS A 31 -8.81 -40.49 -2.34
CA LYS A 31 -8.94 -39.73 -3.60
C LYS A 31 -9.60 -38.37 -3.33
N VAL A 32 -10.65 -38.33 -2.52
CA VAL A 32 -11.33 -37.09 -2.14
C VAL A 32 -10.40 -36.21 -1.30
N GLU A 33 -9.67 -36.77 -0.34
CA GLU A 33 -8.67 -36.02 0.44
C GLU A 33 -7.59 -35.41 -0.46
N LYS A 34 -7.13 -36.15 -1.48
CA LYS A 34 -6.15 -35.64 -2.43
C LYS A 34 -6.71 -34.48 -3.25
N THR A 35 -7.95 -34.57 -3.72
CA THR A 35 -8.62 -33.49 -4.44
C THR A 35 -8.78 -32.25 -3.55
N LEU A 36 -9.27 -32.42 -2.32
CA LEU A 36 -9.43 -31.30 -1.37
C LEU A 36 -8.10 -30.64 -1.00
N LYS A 37 -7.01 -31.42 -0.90
CA LYS A 37 -5.66 -30.87 -0.70
C LYS A 37 -5.22 -30.04 -1.90
N ALA A 38 -5.43 -30.54 -3.12
CA ALA A 38 -5.07 -29.81 -4.34
C ALA A 38 -5.87 -28.50 -4.47
N GLU A 39 -7.19 -28.52 -4.25
CA GLU A 39 -8.03 -27.31 -4.24
C GLU A 39 -7.56 -26.31 -3.18
N ARG A 40 -7.19 -26.78 -1.99
CA ARG A 40 -6.65 -25.93 -0.93
C ARG A 40 -5.33 -25.29 -1.33
N GLU A 41 -4.42 -26.06 -1.94
CA GLU A 41 -3.14 -25.56 -2.42
C GLU A 41 -3.32 -24.50 -3.51
N GLU A 42 -4.26 -24.70 -4.43
CA GLU A 42 -4.61 -23.73 -5.47
C GLU A 42 -5.11 -22.41 -4.87
N ILE A 43 -6.09 -22.47 -3.97
CA ILE A 43 -6.63 -21.28 -3.27
C ILE A 43 -5.53 -20.54 -2.50
N LEU A 44 -4.64 -21.29 -1.83
CA LEU A 44 -3.52 -20.69 -1.11
C LEU A 44 -2.51 -20.05 -2.07
N GLY A 45 -2.25 -20.69 -3.21
CA GLY A 45 -1.39 -20.16 -4.25
C GLY A 45 -1.92 -18.86 -4.85
N GLU A 46 -3.22 -18.77 -5.14
CA GLU A 46 -3.86 -17.54 -5.60
C GLU A 46 -3.76 -16.42 -4.57
N LYS A 47 -4.03 -16.73 -3.29
CA LYS A 47 -3.89 -15.75 -2.20
C LYS A 47 -2.45 -15.27 -2.03
N ALA A 48 -1.48 -16.16 -2.16
CA ALA A 48 -0.06 -15.81 -2.09
C ALA A 48 0.31 -14.83 -3.22
N LYS A 49 -0.10 -15.11 -4.46
CA LYS A 49 0.13 -14.21 -5.61
C LYS A 49 -0.49 -12.83 -5.39
N ALA A 50 -1.73 -12.77 -4.92
CA ALA A 50 -2.41 -11.50 -4.65
C ALA A 50 -1.70 -10.68 -3.56
N LEU A 51 -1.17 -11.35 -2.53
CA LEU A 51 -0.39 -10.70 -1.48
C LEU A 51 0.97 -10.20 -2.00
N GLU A 52 1.65 -10.97 -2.85
CA GLU A 52 2.91 -10.55 -3.47
C GLU A 52 2.73 -9.34 -4.38
N GLU A 53 1.66 -9.31 -5.19
CA GLU A 53 1.34 -8.17 -6.05
C GLU A 53 1.09 -6.90 -5.21
N LYS A 54 0.26 -7.02 -4.18
CA LYS A 54 -0.01 -5.91 -3.26
C LYS A 54 1.26 -5.42 -2.55
N LEU A 55 2.17 -6.32 -2.21
CA LEU A 55 3.44 -5.95 -1.58
C LEU A 55 4.32 -5.14 -2.54
N ARG A 56 4.37 -5.52 -3.83
CA ARG A 56 5.08 -4.74 -4.86
C ARG A 56 4.47 -3.37 -5.10
N GLU A 57 3.15 -3.26 -5.11
CA GLU A 57 2.46 -1.98 -5.22
C GLU A 57 2.84 -1.06 -4.06
N MET A 58 2.77 -1.56 -2.83
CA MET A 58 3.15 -0.80 -1.63
C MET A 58 4.62 -0.38 -1.65
N GLU A 59 5.53 -1.23 -2.13
CA GLU A 59 6.94 -0.89 -2.29
C GLU A 59 7.14 0.25 -3.32
N SER A 60 6.40 0.22 -4.44
CA SER A 60 6.43 1.27 -5.45
C SER A 60 5.91 2.61 -4.89
N GLU A 61 4.77 2.60 -4.21
CA GLU A 61 4.19 3.79 -3.58
C GLU A 61 5.14 4.41 -2.54
N LEU A 62 5.84 3.57 -1.76
CA LEU A 62 6.83 4.03 -0.80
C LEU A 62 8.03 4.71 -1.46
N GLU A 63 8.49 4.20 -2.61
CA GLU A 63 9.59 4.82 -3.34
C GLU A 63 9.17 6.16 -3.94
N GLU A 64 7.98 6.26 -4.53
CA GLU A 64 7.41 7.53 -4.99
C GLU A 64 7.31 8.56 -3.86
N LEU A 65 6.84 8.13 -2.69
CA LEU A 65 6.73 9.01 -1.53
C LEU A 65 8.11 9.50 -1.05
N ARG A 66 9.14 8.63 -1.07
CA ARG A 66 10.51 9.01 -0.75
C ARG A 66 11.05 10.05 -1.72
N GLU A 67 10.84 9.85 -3.02
CA GLU A 67 11.26 10.82 -4.04
C GLU A 67 10.56 12.17 -3.86
N PHE A 68 9.24 12.14 -3.63
CA PHE A 68 8.45 13.34 -3.37
C PHE A 68 9.01 14.10 -2.16
N TYR A 69 9.25 13.40 -1.05
CA TYR A 69 9.78 14.03 0.16
C TYR A 69 11.17 14.63 -0.07
N LYS A 70 12.03 13.94 -0.81
CA LYS A 70 13.37 14.45 -1.19
C LYS A 70 13.29 15.73 -2.03
N LYS A 71 12.35 15.80 -2.98
CA LYS A 71 12.10 17.01 -3.77
C LYS A 71 11.58 18.15 -2.89
N ALA A 72 10.58 17.89 -2.07
CA ALA A 72 10.00 18.87 -1.15
C ALA A 72 11.04 19.44 -0.17
N LEU A 73 11.96 18.60 0.32
CA LEU A 73 13.04 19.04 1.20
C LEU A 73 14.00 20.02 0.48
N LYS A 74 14.41 19.69 -0.76
CA LYS A 74 15.25 20.58 -1.56
C LYS A 74 14.58 21.92 -1.84
N ASP A 75 13.30 21.90 -2.22
CA ASP A 75 12.55 23.13 -2.48
C ASP A 75 12.44 23.98 -1.22
N ARG A 76 12.20 23.36 -0.06
CA ARG A 76 12.20 24.06 1.23
C ARG A 76 13.55 24.70 1.54
N GLU A 77 14.65 24.00 1.31
CA GLU A 77 16.00 24.53 1.53
C GLU A 77 16.28 25.75 0.65
N LEU A 78 15.93 25.68 -0.65
CA LEU A 78 16.05 26.79 -1.59
C LEU A 78 15.22 27.99 -1.14
N MET A 79 13.97 27.77 -0.77
CA MET A 79 13.08 28.84 -0.30
C MET A 79 13.59 29.49 1.00
N MET A 80 14.16 28.70 1.91
CA MET A 80 14.77 29.24 3.14
C MET A 80 16.01 30.08 2.83
N ALA A 81 16.86 29.64 1.90
CA ALA A 81 18.04 30.39 1.47
C ALA A 81 17.64 31.74 0.85
N GLU A 82 16.66 31.72 -0.06
CA GLU A 82 16.18 32.93 -0.72
C GLU A 82 15.52 33.90 0.28
N ARG A 83 14.71 33.38 1.21
CA ARG A 83 14.11 34.20 2.29
C ARG A 83 15.19 34.90 3.11
N ASN A 84 16.27 34.21 3.43
CA ASN A 84 17.36 34.78 4.22
C ASN A 84 18.14 35.84 3.43
N ARG A 85 18.34 35.65 2.12
CA ARG A 85 18.94 36.64 1.23
C ARG A 85 18.09 37.91 1.19
N LEU A 86 16.78 37.78 0.93
CA LEU A 86 15.85 38.90 0.86
C LEU A 86 15.72 39.65 2.20
N ARG A 87 15.87 38.97 3.34
CA ARG A 87 15.92 39.61 4.66
C ARG A 87 17.13 40.51 4.80
N LYS A 88 18.32 40.02 4.45
CA LYS A 88 19.56 40.81 4.50
C LYS A 88 19.49 42.02 3.57
N GLU A 89 19.00 41.82 2.36
CA GLU A 89 18.85 42.91 1.38
C GLU A 89 17.84 43.97 1.86
N ASN A 90 16.72 43.55 2.45
CA ASN A 90 15.77 44.49 3.05
C ASN A 90 16.37 45.28 4.21
N GLU A 91 17.13 44.64 5.10
CA GLU A 91 17.79 45.33 6.20
C GLU A 91 18.79 46.37 5.69
N GLU A 92 19.57 46.04 4.65
CA GLU A 92 20.52 46.97 4.04
C GLU A 92 19.81 48.14 3.35
N LEU A 93 18.75 47.89 2.59
CA LEU A 93 17.95 48.92 1.94
C LEU A 93 17.27 49.84 2.97
N ARG A 94 16.77 49.29 4.09
CA ARG A 94 16.21 50.10 5.18
C ARG A 94 17.25 51.03 5.80
N ARG A 95 18.47 50.53 6.06
CA ARG A 95 19.58 51.37 6.56
C ARG A 95 19.90 52.51 5.59
N LYS A 96 20.08 52.20 4.30
CA LYS A 96 20.33 53.20 3.26
C LYS A 96 19.22 54.23 3.14
N LEU A 97 17.95 53.80 3.26
CA LEU A 97 16.80 54.69 3.23
C LEU A 97 16.81 55.65 4.42
N GLU A 98 17.14 55.14 5.61
CA GLU A 98 17.15 55.92 6.83
C GLU A 98 18.32 56.92 6.89
N GLU A 99 19.49 56.54 6.39
CA GLU A 99 20.61 57.46 6.16
C GLU A 99 20.22 58.60 5.21
N LYS A 100 19.63 58.27 4.05
CA LYS A 100 19.15 59.29 3.09
C LYS A 100 18.08 60.21 3.67
N LYS A 101 17.18 59.70 4.52
CA LYS A 101 16.19 60.53 5.21
C LYS A 101 16.86 61.53 6.14
N ARG A 102 17.83 61.09 6.95
CA ARG A 102 18.60 61.96 7.84
C ARG A 102 19.41 63.01 7.08
N GLU A 103 20.02 62.64 5.96
CA GLU A 103 20.73 63.59 5.08
C GLU A 103 19.79 64.69 4.54
N LEU A 104 18.58 64.32 4.11
CA LEU A 104 17.57 65.27 3.64
C LEU A 104 17.02 66.17 4.75
N GLU A 105 16.81 65.64 5.95
CA GLU A 105 16.38 66.42 7.11
C GLU A 105 17.45 67.48 7.48
N ASN A 106 18.73 67.09 7.53
CA ASN A 106 19.83 68.02 7.81
C ASN A 106 20.02 69.10 6.73
N LEU A 107 19.65 68.81 5.46
CA LEU A 107 19.69 69.77 4.36
C LEU A 107 18.54 70.78 4.40
N HIS A 108 17.42 70.45 5.04
CA HIS A 108 16.27 71.35 5.20
C HIS A 108 16.34 72.21 6.48
N GLU A 109 17.16 71.82 7.47
CA GLU A 109 17.38 72.61 8.69
C GLU A 109 18.50 73.67 8.56
N SER A 110 19.24 73.69 7.45
CA SER A 110 20.26 74.70 7.11
C SER A 110 19.76 75.74 6.12
#